data_AF-A0A947WGM5-F1
#
_entry.id   AF-A0A947WGM5-F1
#
_cell.length_a   1.000
_cell.length_b   1.000
_cell.length_c   1.000
_cell.angle_alpha   90.00
_cell.angle_beta   90.00
_cell.angle_gamma   90.00
#
_symmetry.space_group_name_H-M   'P 1'
#
loop_
_entity.id
_entity.type
_entity.pdbx_description
1 polymer ?
#
loop_
_entity_poly.entity_id
_entity_poly.type
_entity_poly.pdbx_seq_one_letter_code
_entity_poly.pdbx_strand_id
1 'polypeptide(L)'
;IKSSDVRIKQARYREIMGKTFNLFVKTLIVKDFNDTQCGFKLFKGDVARDLAYLMKLDGFCFDVEMLYLAGIMGYKIDEVGVIWNNSPQSKVRVFNSSAKMFIDLLRIKRLHKQ
;
A
#
# COMPACT_ATOMS: atom_id res chain seq x y z
N ILE A 1 -5.42 -1.32 13.66
CA ILE A 1 -5.29 -2.77 13.94
C ILE A 1 -5.19 -2.94 15.46
N LYS A 2 -5.76 -3.99 16.08
CA LYS A 2 -5.75 -4.20 17.54
C LYS A 2 -4.32 -4.55 18.04
N SER A 3 -3.40 -3.58 18.00
CA SER A 3 -2.02 -3.59 18.56
C SER A 3 -1.11 -2.51 17.93
N SER A 4 -1.60 -1.75 16.93
CA SER A 4 -0.81 -0.70 16.28
C SER A 4 -0.68 0.54 17.17
N ASP A 5 0.55 1.00 17.41
CA ASP A 5 0.87 2.23 18.15
C ASP A 5 1.71 3.17 17.27
N VAL A 6 1.27 4.42 17.14
CA VAL A 6 1.95 5.49 16.37
C VAL A 6 2.41 6.56 17.36
N ARG A 7 3.67 6.48 17.76
CA ARG A 7 4.21 7.30 18.86
C ARG A 7 4.54 8.74 18.49
N ILE A 8 4.86 8.99 17.21
CA ILE A 8 5.21 10.31 16.68
C ILE A 8 4.20 10.67 15.61
N LYS A 9 3.46 11.78 15.79
CA LYS A 9 2.43 12.21 14.85
C LYS A 9 3.05 12.93 13.64
N GLN A 10 2.61 12.54 12.45
CA GLN A 10 2.91 13.25 11.21
C GLN A 10 2.09 14.54 11.08
N ALA A 11 2.50 15.45 10.19
CA ALA A 11 1.75 16.67 9.90
C ALA A 11 0.31 16.34 9.42
N ARG A 12 -0.69 17.09 9.91
CA ARG A 12 -2.13 16.85 9.65
C ARG A 12 -2.48 16.71 8.17
N TYR A 13 -1.88 17.50 7.29
CA TYR A 13 -2.14 17.41 5.85
C TYR A 13 -1.70 16.05 5.27
N ARG A 14 -0.59 15.48 5.76
CA ARG A 14 -0.10 14.14 5.38
C ARG A 14 -1.03 13.05 5.87
N GLU A 15 -1.56 13.20 7.08
CA GLU A 15 -2.53 12.26 7.63
C GLU A 15 -3.82 12.25 6.81
N ILE A 16 -4.35 13.42 6.44
CA ILE A 16 -5.55 13.53 5.61
C ILE A 16 -5.31 12.91 4.23
N MET A 17 -4.21 13.26 3.55
CA MET A 17 -3.91 12.68 2.23
C MET A 17 -3.75 11.16 2.29
N GLY A 18 -3.06 10.63 3.30
CA GLY A 18 -2.91 9.19 3.48
C GLY A 18 -4.27 8.50 3.69
N LYS A 19 -5.14 9.08 4.53
CA LYS A 19 -6.51 8.57 4.74
C LYS A 19 -7.34 8.59 3.46
N THR A 20 -7.30 9.69 2.71
CA THR A 20 -8.02 9.82 1.43
C THR A 20 -7.51 8.82 0.40
N PHE A 21 -6.19 8.63 0.30
CA PHE A 21 -5.62 7.64 -0.61
C PHE A 21 -6.02 6.22 -0.21
N ASN A 22 -5.93 5.88 1.08
CA ASN A 22 -6.37 4.57 1.60
C ASN A 22 -7.85 4.31 1.30
N LEU A 23 -8.71 5.33 1.38
CA LEU A 23 -10.11 5.22 0.97
C LEU A 23 -10.27 4.85 -0.52
N PHE A 24 -9.49 5.49 -1.40
CA PHE A 24 -9.49 5.15 -2.83
C PHE A 24 -9.00 3.73 -3.08
N VAL A 25 -7.92 3.31 -2.40
CA VAL A 25 -7.41 1.93 -2.50
C VAL A 25 -8.47 0.92 -2.09
N LYS A 26 -9.16 1.16 -0.97
CA LYS A 26 -10.21 0.26 -0.47
C LYS A 26 -11.40 0.17 -1.41
N THR A 27 -11.81 1.30 -1.96
CA THR A 27 -12.95 1.36 -2.87
C THR A 27 -12.64 0.70 -4.21
N LEU A 28 -11.42 0.91 -4.73
CA LEU A 28 -11.07 0.54 -6.09
C LEU A 28 -10.38 -0.82 -6.17
N ILE A 29 -9.52 -1.19 -5.22
CA ILE A 29 -8.57 -2.29 -5.39
C ILE A 29 -8.74 -3.38 -4.33
N VAL A 30 -8.63 -3.07 -3.03
CA VAL A 30 -8.57 -4.08 -1.95
C VAL A 30 -9.46 -3.71 -0.77
N LYS A 31 -10.60 -4.38 -0.60
CA LYS A 31 -11.65 -3.97 0.35
C LYS A 31 -11.36 -4.32 1.81
N ASP A 32 -10.62 -5.39 2.07
CA ASP A 32 -10.60 -6.04 3.38
C ASP A 32 -9.42 -5.65 4.30
N PHE A 33 -8.60 -4.66 3.90
CA PHE A 33 -7.45 -4.22 4.67
C PHE A 33 -7.72 -2.90 5.40
N ASN A 34 -7.28 -2.80 6.65
CA ASN A 34 -7.30 -1.57 7.43
C ASN A 34 -6.22 -0.59 6.97
N ASP A 35 -5.00 -1.10 6.77
CA ASP A 35 -3.84 -0.34 6.29
C ASP A 35 -3.17 -1.05 5.10
N THR A 36 -3.34 -0.48 3.91
CA THR A 36 -2.74 -1.02 2.69
C THR A 36 -1.31 -0.53 2.45
N GLN A 37 -0.91 0.55 3.15
CA GLN A 37 0.28 1.35 2.86
C GLN A 37 1.34 1.32 3.97
N CYS A 38 1.30 0.29 4.81
CA CYS A 38 2.43 -0.01 5.66
C CYS A 38 3.61 -0.48 4.80
N GLY A 39 4.74 0.22 4.88
CA GLY A 39 5.96 -0.15 4.16
C GLY A 39 6.61 -1.43 4.70
N PHE A 40 6.14 -1.96 5.83
CA PHE A 40 6.61 -3.22 6.40
C PHE A 40 5.67 -4.36 6.01
N LYS A 41 6.17 -5.30 5.20
CA LYS A 41 5.42 -6.48 4.74
C LYS A 41 6.31 -7.73 4.81
N LEU A 42 5.74 -8.84 5.28
CA LEU A 42 6.42 -10.14 5.41
C LEU A 42 5.78 -11.15 4.45
N PHE A 43 6.62 -11.99 3.83
CA PHE A 43 6.21 -12.95 2.82
C PHE A 43 6.94 -14.28 3.01
N LYS A 44 6.32 -15.36 2.54
CA LYS A 44 7.08 -16.56 2.19
C LYS A 44 7.91 -16.26 0.94
N GLY A 45 9.10 -16.85 0.84
CA GLY A 45 10.06 -16.51 -0.22
C GLY A 45 9.57 -16.86 -1.63
N ASP A 46 8.83 -17.94 -1.78
CA ASP A 46 8.14 -18.33 -3.02
C ASP A 46 7.07 -17.32 -3.41
N VAL A 47 6.16 -16.98 -2.49
CA VAL A 47 5.10 -15.98 -2.69
C VAL A 47 5.68 -14.63 -3.11
N ALA A 48 6.77 -14.19 -2.46
CA ALA A 48 7.43 -12.94 -2.80
C ALA A 48 7.96 -12.93 -4.24
N ARG A 49 8.55 -14.03 -4.70
CA ARG A 49 9.08 -14.16 -6.07
C ARG A 49 7.96 -14.16 -7.10
N ASP A 50 6.88 -14.88 -6.85
CA ASP A 50 5.74 -14.93 -7.75
C ASP A 50 5.09 -13.55 -7.92
N LEU A 51 4.89 -12.84 -6.81
CA LEU A 51 4.37 -11.48 -6.83
C LEU A 51 5.31 -10.53 -7.58
N ALA A 52 6.61 -10.57 -7.25
CA ALA A 52 7.61 -9.72 -7.90
C ALA A 52 7.71 -9.95 -9.41
N TYR A 53 7.55 -11.19 -9.87
CA TYR A 53 7.55 -11.52 -11.30
C TYR A 53 6.35 -10.92 -12.05
N LEU A 54 5.21 -10.77 -11.39
CA LEU A 54 3.98 -10.25 -12.00
C LEU A 54 3.84 -8.73 -11.86
N MET A 55 4.50 -8.10 -10.90
CA MET A 55 4.43 -6.65 -10.67
C MET A 55 4.95 -5.85 -11.88
N LYS A 56 4.28 -4.74 -12.15
CA LYS A 56 4.59 -3.85 -13.29
C LYS A 56 4.83 -2.40 -12.86
N LEU A 57 4.48 -2.03 -11.62
CA LEU A 57 4.74 -0.69 -11.11
C LEU A 57 6.13 -0.60 -10.46
N ASP A 58 6.83 0.49 -10.75
CA ASP A 58 8.13 0.89 -10.18
C ASP A 58 8.00 2.06 -9.19
N GLY A 59 6.76 2.49 -8.90
CA GLY A 59 6.43 3.65 -8.07
C GLY A 59 5.94 3.31 -6.65
N PHE A 60 5.48 4.33 -5.94
CA PHE A 60 4.99 4.22 -4.56
C PHE A 60 3.73 3.37 -4.38
N CYS A 61 3.06 2.97 -5.46
CA CYS A 61 1.89 2.08 -5.44
C CYS A 61 2.24 0.59 -5.57
N PHE A 62 3.52 0.23 -5.52
CA PHE A 62 3.97 -1.18 -5.58
C PHE A 62 3.29 -2.04 -4.50
N ASP A 63 3.08 -1.47 -3.32
CA ASP A 63 2.50 -2.12 -2.15
C ASP A 63 1.00 -2.44 -2.34
N VAL A 64 0.29 -1.57 -3.06
CA VAL A 64 -1.12 -1.74 -3.47
C VAL A 64 -1.24 -2.74 -4.61
N GLU A 65 -0.36 -2.66 -5.62
CA GLU A 65 -0.31 -3.65 -6.71
C GLU A 65 -0.03 -5.05 -6.16
N MET A 66 0.92 -5.16 -5.24
CA MET A 66 1.26 -6.42 -4.60
C MET A 66 0.08 -7.02 -3.82
N LEU A 67 -0.69 -6.20 -3.07
CA LEU A 67 -1.91 -6.67 -2.39
C LEU A 67 -2.99 -7.10 -3.39
N TYR A 68 -3.15 -6.37 -4.49
CA TYR A 68 -4.08 -6.73 -5.55
C TYR A 68 -3.73 -8.10 -6.18
N LEU A 69 -2.47 -8.27 -6.57
CA LEU A 69 -1.95 -9.51 -7.15
C LEU A 69 -2.11 -10.69 -6.17
N ALA A 70 -1.76 -10.48 -4.90
CA ALA A 70 -1.91 -11.51 -3.88
C ALA A 70 -3.38 -11.93 -3.70
N GLY A 71 -4.32 -10.99 -3.76
CA GLY A 71 -5.75 -11.25 -3.72
C GLY A 71 -6.25 -12.07 -4.92
N ILE A 72 -5.89 -11.68 -6.15
CA ILE A 72 -6.33 -12.40 -7.36
C ILE A 72 -5.69 -13.79 -7.48
N MET A 73 -4.50 -13.99 -6.90
CA MET A 73 -3.81 -15.29 -6.86
C MET A 73 -4.32 -16.19 -5.72
N GLY A 74 -5.21 -15.69 -4.85
CA GLY A 74 -5.78 -16.46 -3.74
C GLY A 74 -4.83 -16.67 -2.56
N TYR A 75 -3.78 -15.84 -2.42
CA TYR A 75 -2.91 -15.89 -1.25
C TYR A 75 -3.64 -15.41 0.00
N LYS A 76 -3.37 -16.05 1.14
CA LYS A 76 -3.84 -15.61 2.44
C LYS A 76 -2.99 -14.45 2.94
N ILE A 77 -3.63 -13.40 3.42
CA ILE A 77 -2.98 -12.17 3.89
C ILE A 77 -3.57 -11.83 5.26
N ASP A 78 -2.71 -11.65 6.25
CA ASP A 78 -3.09 -11.29 7.60
C ASP A 78 -2.52 -9.91 7.99
N GLU A 79 -3.34 -9.07 8.62
CA GLU A 79 -2.89 -7.79 9.16
C GLU A 79 -2.36 -7.95 10.59
N VAL A 80 -1.04 -7.78 10.75
CA VAL A 80 -0.37 -7.82 12.04
C VAL A 80 0.01 -6.41 12.46
N GLY A 81 -0.43 -5.98 13.65
CA GLY A 81 -0.11 -4.65 14.15
C GLY A 81 1.36 -4.56 14.56
N VAL A 82 2.03 -3.50 14.10
CA VAL A 82 3.42 -3.17 14.42
C VAL A 82 3.49 -1.84 15.17
N ILE A 83 4.52 -1.66 15.98
CA ILE A 83 4.83 -0.37 16.61
C ILE A 83 5.58 0.46 15.58
N TRP A 84 5.01 1.60 15.17
CA TRP A 84 5.59 2.46 14.16
C TRP A 84 6.06 3.78 14.76
N ASN A 85 7.37 4.03 14.63
CA ASN A 85 7.99 5.31 14.99
C ASN A 85 8.21 6.12 13.72
N ASN A 86 7.43 7.19 13.52
CA ASN A 86 7.60 8.05 12.36
C ASN A 86 8.98 8.75 12.40
N SER A 87 9.79 8.52 11.37
CA SER A 87 10.99 9.33 11.15
C SER A 87 10.58 10.72 10.63
N PRO A 88 11.13 11.81 11.20
CA PRO A 88 10.82 13.17 10.77
C PRO A 88 11.31 13.49 9.35
N GLN A 89 12.22 12.70 8.78
CA GLN A 89 12.68 12.87 7.40
C GLN A 89 11.83 12.03 6.43
N SER A 90 10.96 12.69 5.66
CA SER A 90 10.24 12.05 4.55
C SER A 90 10.82 12.49 3.21
N LYS A 91 11.22 11.51 2.39
CA LYS A 91 11.70 11.73 1.01
C LYS A 91 10.55 11.92 -0.01
N VAL A 92 9.29 11.82 0.42
CA VAL A 92 8.12 11.88 -0.48
C VAL A 92 7.77 13.33 -0.79
N ARG A 93 7.86 13.70 -2.08
CA ARG A 93 7.38 14.98 -2.60
C ARG A 93 5.86 14.91 -2.77
N VAL A 94 5.18 15.30 -1.69
CA VAL A 94 3.72 15.25 -1.48
C VAL A 94 2.87 15.40 -2.74
N PHE A 95 2.94 16.53 -3.45
CA PHE A 95 2.02 16.80 -4.57
C PHE A 95 2.30 15.93 -5.80
N ASN A 96 3.54 15.90 -6.28
CA ASN A 96 3.91 15.15 -7.48
C ASN A 96 3.77 13.63 -7.27
N SER A 97 4.12 13.14 -6.07
CA SER A 97 3.96 11.72 -5.72
C SER A 97 2.48 11.34 -5.66
N SER A 98 1.61 12.18 -5.07
CA SER A 98 0.18 11.87 -4.94
C SER A 98 -0.52 11.73 -6.30
N ALA A 99 -0.23 12.63 -7.26
CA ALA A 99 -0.81 12.55 -8.59
C ALA A 99 -0.38 11.28 -9.36
N LYS A 100 0.92 10.95 -9.30
CA LYS A 100 1.44 9.70 -9.89
C LYS A 100 0.79 8.47 -9.26
N MET A 101 0.71 8.44 -7.93
CA MET A 101 0.09 7.32 -7.20
C MET A 101 -1.38 7.11 -7.58
N PHE A 102 -2.14 8.20 -7.77
CA PHE A 102 -3.52 8.12 -8.22
C PHE A 102 -3.65 7.53 -9.63
N ILE A 103 -2.78 7.95 -10.57
CA ILE A 103 -2.73 7.39 -11.92
C ILE A 103 -2.37 5.90 -11.86
N ASP A 104 -1.38 5.53 -11.06
CA ASP A 104 -0.96 4.14 -10.89
C ASP A 104 -2.10 3.28 -10.33
N LEU A 105 -2.88 3.79 -9.38
CA LEU A 105 -4.05 3.09 -8.84
C LEU A 105 -5.06 2.72 -9.94
N LEU A 106 -5.34 3.65 -10.87
CA LEU A 106 -6.23 3.41 -12.01
C LEU A 106 -5.61 2.44 -13.04
N ARG A 107 -4.28 2.40 -13.12
CA ARG A 107 -3.54 1.51 -14.02
C ARG A 107 -3.50 0.07 -13.52
N ILE A 108 -3.45 -0.19 -12.21
CA ILE A 108 -3.34 -1.56 -11.64
C ILE A 108 -4.36 -2.51 -12.27
N LYS A 109 -5.64 -2.14 -12.28
CA LYS A 109 -6.69 -2.98 -12.88
C LYS A 109 -6.51 -3.19 -14.37
N ARG A 110 -6.02 -2.20 -15.11
CA ARG A 110 -5.79 -2.30 -16.57
C ARG A 110 -4.57 -3.16 -16.89
N LEU A 111 -3.51 -3.02 -16.11
CA LEU A 111 -2.25 -3.76 -16.26
C LEU A 111 -2.40 -5.25 -16.01
N HIS A 112 -3.37 -5.63 -15.18
CA HIS A 112 -3.64 -7.00 -14.73
C HIS A 112 -5.07 -7.46 -15.08
N LYS A 113 -5.72 -6.78 -16.04
CA LYS A 113 -6.97 -7.26 -16.62
C LYS A 113 -6.61 -8.43 -17.54
N GLN A 114 -7.00 -9.64 -17.16
CA GLN A 114 -7.10 -10.76 -18.11
C GLN A 114 -8.38 -10.60 -18.93
#